data_AF-A0A091SIE8-F1
#
_entry.id   AF-A0A091SIE8-F1
#
_cell.length_a   1.000
_cell.length_b   1.000
_cell.length_c   1.000
_cell.angle_alpha   90.00
_cell.angle_beta   90.00
_cell.angle_gamma   90.00
#
_symmetry.space_group_name_H-M   'P 1'
#
loop_
_entity.id
_entity.type
_entity.pdbx_description
1 polymer ?
#
loop_
_entity_poly.entity_id
_entity_poly.type
_entity_poly.pdbx_seq_one_letter_code
_entity_poly.pdbx_strand_id
1 'polypeptide(L)'
;PRDVGLGALPAELRAAVRALVGDLDAFCTALGLREESFAVGALSRVVAAELASYAPARNRRRTATNKASVIFVDRTLDLAGAVGHHGDNLAEKILSVLPNLPGHKIDVMVSTVELTALQATDEACSIIAPGCLAQPNDPAAKALWESFMNLKQKEAVMEARRHLVEAASRENLPIKMSMGRVTPEQLSSYIQLFRNNLKALDNHCGLLQLVLATVQTLKHPQTSKWDNFLAFERLLLQ
;
A
#
# COMPACT_ATOMS: atom_id res chain seq x y z
N PRO A 1 -15.46 -22.66 -26.55
CA PRO A 1 -14.67 -23.29 -25.46
C PRO A 1 -15.61 -23.97 -24.46
N ARG A 2 -15.39 -25.25 -24.11
CA ARG A 2 -16.21 -25.93 -23.08
C ARG A 2 -16.04 -25.18 -21.75
N ASP A 3 -17.14 -24.86 -21.08
CA ASP A 3 -17.07 -24.30 -19.74
C ASP A 3 -16.48 -25.35 -18.79
N VAL A 4 -15.31 -25.03 -18.26
CA VAL A 4 -14.58 -25.86 -17.30
C VAL A 4 -15.26 -25.63 -15.95
N GLY A 5 -16.03 -26.60 -15.46
CA GLY A 5 -16.66 -26.51 -14.14
C GLY A 5 -15.68 -26.74 -13.00
N LEU A 6 -16.10 -26.44 -11.76
CA LEU A 6 -15.26 -26.62 -10.55
C LEU A 6 -14.62 -28.00 -10.47
N GLY A 7 -15.34 -29.05 -10.86
CA GLY A 7 -14.86 -30.45 -10.81
C GLY A 7 -13.63 -30.75 -11.67
N ALA A 8 -13.33 -29.93 -12.67
CA ALA A 8 -12.16 -30.08 -13.52
C ALA A 8 -10.89 -29.44 -12.92
N LEU A 9 -11.01 -28.71 -11.80
CA LEU A 9 -9.86 -28.12 -11.12
C LEU A 9 -9.15 -29.13 -10.18
N PRO A 10 -7.83 -29.02 -10.00
CA PRO A 10 -7.07 -29.71 -8.96
C PRO A 10 -7.72 -29.55 -7.58
N ALA A 11 -7.53 -30.55 -6.70
CA ALA A 11 -8.18 -30.59 -5.38
C ALA A 11 -7.90 -29.34 -4.53
N GLU A 12 -6.65 -28.87 -4.52
CA GLU A 12 -6.23 -27.66 -3.81
C GLU A 12 -6.95 -26.41 -4.32
N LEU A 13 -7.03 -26.25 -5.64
CA LEU A 13 -7.75 -25.12 -6.26
C LEU A 13 -9.25 -25.19 -5.99
N ARG A 14 -9.86 -26.39 -5.96
CA ARG A 14 -11.26 -26.55 -5.57
C ARG A 14 -11.50 -26.11 -4.13
N ALA A 15 -10.59 -26.46 -3.20
CA ALA A 15 -10.68 -26.01 -1.82
C ALA A 15 -10.52 -24.49 -1.71
N ALA A 16 -9.55 -23.90 -2.41
CA ALA A 16 -9.33 -22.46 -2.42
C ALA A 16 -10.53 -21.68 -2.99
N VAL A 17 -11.14 -22.16 -4.09
CA VAL A 17 -12.36 -21.53 -4.66
C VAL A 17 -13.51 -21.57 -3.67
N ARG A 18 -13.73 -22.70 -2.97
CA ARG A 18 -14.80 -22.80 -1.97
C ARG A 18 -14.56 -21.90 -0.77
N ALA A 19 -13.31 -21.81 -0.29
CA ALA A 19 -12.94 -20.89 0.78
C ALA A 19 -13.22 -19.44 0.36
N LEU A 20 -12.75 -19.04 -0.83
CA LEU A 20 -13.01 -17.71 -1.39
C LEU A 20 -14.51 -17.40 -1.52
N VAL A 21 -15.32 -18.35 -1.99
CA VAL A 21 -16.78 -18.17 -2.08
C VAL A 21 -17.41 -17.98 -0.69
N GLY A 22 -16.95 -18.72 0.32
CA GLY A 22 -17.37 -18.52 1.70
C GLY A 22 -17.01 -17.13 2.23
N ASP A 23 -15.78 -16.68 2.00
CA ASP A 23 -15.29 -15.36 2.42
C ASP A 23 -16.03 -14.22 1.70
N LEU A 24 -16.31 -14.37 0.40
CA LEU A 24 -17.10 -13.41 -0.39
C LEU A 24 -18.53 -13.31 0.15
N ASP A 25 -19.15 -14.44 0.51
CA ASP A 25 -20.47 -14.41 1.11
C ASP A 25 -20.47 -13.75 2.49
N ALA A 26 -19.46 -14.03 3.33
CA ALA A 26 -19.30 -13.38 4.62
C ALA A 26 -19.12 -11.86 4.47
N PHE A 27 -18.32 -11.42 3.50
CA PHE A 27 -18.15 -10.00 3.15
C PHE A 27 -19.47 -9.37 2.71
N CYS A 28 -20.19 -10.00 1.77
CA CYS A 28 -21.49 -9.49 1.33
C CYS A 28 -22.53 -9.50 2.46
N THR A 29 -22.46 -10.44 3.40
CA THR A 29 -23.31 -10.49 4.59
C THR A 29 -23.04 -9.30 5.51
N ALA A 30 -21.77 -9.03 5.81
CA ALA A 30 -21.37 -7.90 6.67
C ALA A 30 -21.84 -6.55 6.12
N LEU A 31 -21.91 -6.41 4.80
CA LEU A 31 -22.39 -5.21 4.12
C LEU A 31 -23.89 -5.21 3.76
N GLY A 32 -24.61 -6.30 4.06
CA GLY A 32 -26.03 -6.46 3.73
C GLY A 32 -26.31 -6.39 2.22
N LEU A 33 -25.39 -6.88 1.40
CA LEU A 33 -25.45 -6.76 -0.06
C LEU A 33 -26.30 -7.86 -0.70
N ARG A 34 -26.93 -7.51 -1.81
CA ARG A 34 -27.49 -8.36 -2.86
C ARG A 34 -26.64 -8.11 -4.10
N GLU A 35 -25.70 -9.00 -4.33
CA GLU A 35 -24.75 -8.93 -5.43
C GLU A 35 -25.34 -9.46 -6.74
N GLU A 36 -25.01 -8.80 -7.84
CA GLU A 36 -25.14 -9.29 -9.21
C GLU A 36 -23.74 -9.59 -9.75
N SER A 37 -23.49 -10.83 -10.15
CA SER A 37 -22.14 -11.30 -10.52
C SER A 37 -21.92 -11.29 -12.03
N PHE A 38 -20.83 -10.65 -12.46
CA PHE A 38 -20.31 -10.65 -13.82
C PHE A 38 -18.93 -11.29 -13.81
N ALA A 39 -18.58 -12.03 -14.86
CA ALA A 39 -17.31 -12.75 -14.90
C ALA A 39 -16.66 -12.66 -16.29
N VAL A 40 -15.38 -12.31 -16.30
CA VAL A 40 -14.53 -12.29 -17.49
C VAL A 40 -13.32 -13.16 -17.23
N GLY A 41 -13.26 -14.31 -17.89
CA GLY A 41 -12.22 -15.33 -17.66
C GLY A 41 -12.80 -16.71 -17.36
N ALA A 42 -11.95 -17.73 -17.40
CA ALA A 42 -12.36 -19.11 -17.14
C ALA A 42 -12.53 -19.36 -15.63
N LEU A 43 -11.56 -18.96 -14.81
CA LEU A 43 -11.62 -19.17 -13.37
C LEU A 43 -12.69 -18.29 -12.72
N SER A 44 -12.80 -17.03 -13.17
CA SER A 44 -13.82 -16.08 -12.75
C SER A 44 -15.23 -16.61 -12.96
N ARG A 45 -15.50 -17.29 -14.08
CA ARG A 45 -16.81 -17.94 -14.34
C ARG A 45 -17.07 -19.08 -13.37
N VAL A 46 -16.06 -19.86 -13.00
CA VAL A 46 -16.18 -20.89 -11.96
C VAL A 46 -16.52 -20.27 -10.61
N VAL A 47 -15.78 -19.25 -10.17
CA VAL A 47 -16.02 -18.58 -8.88
C VAL A 47 -17.43 -17.97 -8.83
N ALA A 48 -17.85 -17.28 -9.90
CA ALA A 48 -19.18 -16.69 -9.98
C ALA A 48 -20.30 -17.75 -9.95
N ALA A 49 -20.13 -18.88 -10.65
CA ALA A 49 -21.09 -19.98 -10.64
C ALA A 49 -21.19 -20.66 -9.27
N GLU A 50 -20.05 -20.84 -8.59
CA GLU A 50 -20.02 -21.38 -7.22
C GLU A 50 -20.71 -20.42 -6.24
N LEU A 51 -20.44 -19.11 -6.31
CA LEU A 51 -21.15 -18.11 -5.48
C LEU A 51 -22.66 -18.02 -5.80
N ALA A 52 -23.05 -18.19 -7.06
CA ALA A 52 -24.45 -18.23 -7.47
C ALA A 52 -25.20 -19.44 -6.89
N SER A 53 -24.53 -20.60 -6.81
CA SER A 53 -25.09 -21.85 -6.29
C SER A 53 -24.94 -22.01 -4.77
N TYR A 54 -24.04 -21.25 -4.14
CA TYR A 54 -23.78 -21.29 -2.70
C TYR A 54 -25.03 -20.94 -1.88
N ALA A 55 -25.50 -21.88 -1.06
CA ALA A 55 -26.79 -21.78 -0.37
C ALA A 55 -26.89 -20.57 0.59
N PRO A 56 -25.87 -20.25 1.41
CA PRO A 56 -25.88 -19.04 2.24
C PRO A 56 -26.04 -17.75 1.42
N ALA A 57 -25.27 -17.59 0.33
CA ALA A 57 -25.38 -16.44 -0.57
C ALA A 57 -26.75 -16.34 -1.23
N ARG A 58 -27.34 -17.46 -1.67
CA ARG A 58 -28.71 -17.48 -2.22
C ARG A 58 -29.76 -16.99 -1.22
N ASN A 59 -29.64 -17.39 0.05
CA ASN A 59 -30.57 -16.97 1.08
C ASN A 59 -30.41 -15.47 1.40
N ARG A 60 -29.17 -15.02 1.58
CA ARG A 60 -28.86 -13.60 1.81
C ARG A 60 -29.41 -12.70 0.70
N ARG A 61 -29.21 -13.06 -0.58
CA ARG A 61 -29.70 -12.25 -1.73
C ARG A 61 -31.22 -12.03 -1.74
N ARG A 62 -32.00 -12.88 -1.04
CA ARG A 62 -33.46 -12.70 -0.93
C ARG A 62 -33.86 -11.63 0.07
N THR A 63 -33.05 -11.44 1.12
CA THR A 63 -33.37 -10.56 2.25
C THR A 63 -32.59 -9.24 2.22
N ALA A 64 -31.42 -9.23 1.56
CA ALA A 64 -30.58 -8.06 1.44
C ALA A 64 -31.23 -6.95 0.60
N THR A 65 -31.13 -5.72 1.07
CA THR A 65 -31.73 -4.52 0.47
C THR A 65 -30.73 -3.73 -0.38
N ASN A 66 -29.45 -3.74 -0.01
CA ASN A 66 -28.41 -3.00 -0.71
C ASN A 66 -27.99 -3.77 -1.96
N LYS A 67 -28.05 -3.14 -3.14
CA LYS A 67 -27.62 -3.79 -4.39
C LYS A 67 -26.17 -3.43 -4.70
N ALA A 68 -25.41 -4.38 -5.23
CA ALA A 68 -24.07 -4.15 -5.75
C ALA A 68 -23.79 -5.05 -6.96
N SER A 69 -22.96 -4.58 -7.89
CA SER A 69 -22.43 -5.41 -8.96
C SER A 69 -21.03 -5.86 -8.59
N VAL A 70 -20.73 -7.15 -8.76
CA VAL A 70 -19.41 -7.75 -8.52
C VAL A 70 -18.89 -8.26 -9.85
N ILE A 71 -17.69 -7.82 -10.23
CA ILE A 71 -17.05 -8.22 -11.49
C ILE A 71 -15.83 -9.07 -11.14
N PHE A 72 -15.87 -10.34 -11.51
CA PHE A 72 -14.74 -11.27 -11.43
C PHE A 72 -13.94 -11.19 -12.71
N VAL A 73 -12.63 -10.93 -12.61
CA VAL A 73 -11.73 -10.80 -13.77
C VAL A 73 -10.51 -11.68 -13.56
N ASP A 74 -10.22 -12.58 -14.51
CA ASP A 74 -9.00 -13.36 -14.48
C ASP A 74 -7.80 -12.44 -14.73
N ARG A 75 -6.82 -12.42 -13.83
CA ARG A 75 -5.59 -11.62 -13.99
C ARG A 75 -4.84 -11.94 -15.28
N THR A 76 -5.00 -13.15 -15.83
CA THR A 76 -4.40 -13.55 -17.11
C THR A 76 -4.91 -12.75 -18.31
N LEU A 77 -5.99 -11.99 -18.17
CA LEU A 77 -6.48 -11.07 -19.20
C LEU A 77 -5.68 -9.79 -19.30
N ASP A 78 -4.89 -9.48 -18.28
CA ASP A 78 -3.99 -8.33 -18.25
C ASP A 78 -2.73 -8.72 -17.47
N LEU A 79 -1.73 -9.29 -18.13
CA LEU A 79 -0.46 -9.60 -17.46
C LEU A 79 0.46 -8.37 -17.39
N ALA A 80 0.38 -7.49 -18.39
CA ALA A 80 1.18 -6.27 -18.45
C ALA A 80 0.85 -5.32 -17.28
N GLY A 81 -0.44 -5.11 -17.01
CA GLY A 81 -0.93 -4.27 -15.93
C GLY A 81 -0.58 -4.73 -14.50
N ALA A 82 -0.01 -5.94 -14.34
CA ALA A 82 0.38 -6.47 -13.03
C ALA A 82 1.88 -6.33 -12.77
N VAL A 83 2.67 -6.14 -13.83
CA VAL A 83 4.14 -6.09 -13.76
C VAL A 83 4.67 -4.72 -14.15
N GLY A 84 3.78 -3.80 -14.53
CA GLY A 84 4.16 -2.50 -14.99
C GLY A 84 4.31 -1.47 -13.88
N HIS A 85 5.14 -0.47 -14.15
CA HIS A 85 5.35 0.70 -13.34
C HIS A 85 4.29 1.74 -13.69
N HIS A 86 3.07 1.50 -13.22
CA HIS A 86 1.87 2.23 -13.68
C HIS A 86 1.77 3.65 -13.09
N GLY A 87 2.46 3.93 -11.99
CA GLY A 87 2.47 5.22 -11.33
C GLY A 87 3.89 5.73 -11.11
N ASP A 88 4.23 6.89 -11.69
CA ASP A 88 5.39 7.70 -11.23
C ASP A 88 5.06 8.40 -9.90
N ASN A 89 4.42 7.66 -8.99
CA ASN A 89 4.02 8.11 -7.67
C ASN A 89 5.03 7.61 -6.62
N LEU A 90 5.04 8.24 -5.47
CA LEU A 90 6.03 7.97 -4.44
C LEU A 90 5.74 6.65 -3.70
N ALA A 91 4.46 6.29 -3.53
CA ALA A 91 4.06 5.06 -2.85
C ALA A 91 4.61 3.81 -3.56
N GLU A 92 4.54 3.77 -4.88
CA GLU A 92 5.04 2.65 -5.70
C GLU A 92 6.55 2.51 -5.59
N LYS A 93 7.29 3.62 -5.61
CA LYS A 93 8.74 3.63 -5.36
C LYS A 93 9.08 3.12 -3.97
N ILE A 94 8.35 3.57 -2.93
CA ILE A 94 8.55 3.09 -1.55
C ILE A 94 8.35 1.57 -1.47
N LEU A 95 7.22 1.08 -1.99
CA LEU A 95 6.83 -0.33 -1.91
C LEU A 95 7.73 -1.26 -2.73
N SER A 96 8.35 -0.76 -3.80
CA SER A 96 9.26 -1.54 -4.66
C SER A 96 10.71 -1.54 -4.19
N VAL A 97 11.12 -0.52 -3.44
CA VAL A 97 12.52 -0.31 -3.05
C VAL A 97 12.81 -0.75 -1.61
N LEU A 98 11.90 -0.48 -0.69
CA LEU A 98 12.10 -0.82 0.73
C LEU A 98 11.80 -2.30 0.99
N PRO A 99 12.50 -2.94 1.95
CA PRO A 99 12.27 -4.34 2.28
C PRO A 99 10.89 -4.54 2.92
N ASN A 100 10.28 -5.71 2.73
CA ASN A 100 9.00 -6.05 3.36
C ASN A 100 9.11 -6.00 4.89
N LEU A 101 8.06 -5.52 5.54
CA LEU A 101 7.92 -5.63 6.99
C LEU A 101 7.80 -7.12 7.38
N PRO A 102 8.58 -7.63 8.35
CA PRO A 102 8.56 -9.06 8.69
C PRO A 102 7.16 -9.58 9.02
N GLY A 103 6.73 -10.63 8.32
CA GLY A 103 5.38 -11.21 8.46
C GLY A 103 4.30 -10.55 7.59
N HIS A 104 4.62 -9.46 6.89
CA HIS A 104 3.71 -8.74 6.00
C HIS A 104 4.12 -8.89 4.53
N LYS A 105 3.13 -8.75 3.63
CA LYS A 105 3.32 -8.81 2.17
C LYS A 105 2.96 -7.53 1.42
N ILE A 106 2.36 -6.57 2.13
CA ILE A 106 1.78 -5.35 1.55
C ILE A 106 2.32 -4.07 2.21
N ASP A 107 3.25 -4.23 3.16
CA ASP A 107 3.84 -3.15 3.91
C ASP A 107 5.36 -3.36 3.97
N VAL A 108 6.09 -2.27 4.18
CA VAL A 108 7.55 -2.24 4.17
C VAL A 108 8.09 -1.85 5.52
N MET A 109 9.29 -2.34 5.80
CA MET A 109 10.07 -1.97 6.95
C MET A 109 10.64 -0.57 6.73
N VAL A 110 10.28 0.35 7.61
CA VAL A 110 10.85 1.69 7.67
C VAL A 110 11.86 1.75 8.81
N SER A 111 13.12 2.05 8.51
CA SER A 111 14.11 2.25 9.58
C SER A 111 13.76 3.49 10.40
N THR A 112 13.64 3.34 11.72
CA THR A 112 13.31 4.43 12.65
C THR A 112 14.53 4.94 13.42
N VAL A 113 15.74 4.48 13.05
CA VAL A 113 16.98 4.80 13.77
C VAL A 113 17.23 6.30 13.92
N GLU A 114 16.87 7.11 12.90
CA GLU A 114 17.03 8.58 12.92
C GLU A 114 16.19 9.25 14.02
N LEU A 115 15.15 8.58 14.53
CA LEU A 115 14.31 9.05 15.65
C LEU A 115 14.89 8.69 17.03
N THR A 116 15.94 7.88 17.09
CA THR A 116 16.47 7.33 18.34
C THR A 116 17.84 7.91 18.66
N ALA A 117 18.26 7.94 19.92
CA ALA A 117 19.62 8.33 20.33
C ALA A 117 20.73 7.38 19.84
N LEU A 118 20.39 6.24 19.22
CA LEU A 118 21.35 5.23 18.80
C LEU A 118 22.14 5.68 17.57
N GLN A 119 23.41 5.28 17.51
CA GLN A 119 24.25 5.37 16.33
C GLN A 119 24.38 3.95 15.79
N ALA A 120 23.57 3.58 14.79
CA ALA A 120 23.73 2.32 14.09
C ALA A 120 24.60 2.55 12.85
N THR A 121 25.66 1.77 12.71
CA THR A 121 26.56 1.78 11.55
C THR A 121 26.20 0.73 10.51
N ASP A 122 25.19 -0.10 10.77
CA ASP A 122 24.87 -1.27 9.95
C ASP A 122 23.36 -1.38 9.67
N GLU A 123 23.03 -1.80 8.45
CA GLU A 123 21.66 -2.02 7.96
C GLU A 123 20.97 -3.21 8.67
N ALA A 124 21.74 -4.03 9.40
CA ALA A 124 21.32 -5.25 10.09
C ALA A 124 21.06 -5.09 11.60
N CYS A 125 21.01 -3.87 12.16
CA CYS A 125 20.87 -3.69 13.61
C CYS A 125 19.44 -4.01 14.09
N SER A 126 19.21 -5.28 14.49
CA SER A 126 17.93 -5.84 14.95
C SER A 126 17.45 -5.34 16.32
N ILE A 127 18.07 -4.30 16.88
CA ILE A 127 17.75 -3.78 18.22
C ILE A 127 16.53 -2.84 18.15
N ILE A 128 16.34 -2.14 17.03
CA ILE A 128 15.24 -1.18 16.85
C ILE A 128 14.14 -1.86 16.04
N ALA A 129 12.93 -1.88 16.58
CA ALA A 129 11.76 -2.34 15.84
C ALA A 129 11.50 -1.43 14.63
N PRO A 130 11.27 -1.99 13.44
CA PRO A 130 10.98 -1.20 12.26
C PRO A 130 9.62 -0.52 12.37
N GLY A 131 9.49 0.62 11.70
CA GLY A 131 8.21 1.26 11.40
C GLY A 131 7.54 0.64 10.17
N CYS A 132 6.37 1.17 9.84
CA CYS A 132 5.49 0.73 8.77
C CYS A 132 4.74 1.92 8.11
N LEU A 133 4.13 1.67 6.95
CA LEU A 133 3.35 2.67 6.23
C LEU A 133 1.89 2.73 6.70
N ALA A 134 1.36 1.62 7.23
CA ALA A 134 -0.02 1.55 7.67
C ALA A 134 -0.26 2.36 8.96
N GLN A 135 -0.89 3.53 8.83
CA GLN A 135 -1.17 4.45 9.93
C GLN A 135 -2.68 4.75 10.06
N PRO A 136 -3.52 3.74 10.41
CA PRO A 136 -4.98 3.87 10.34
C PRO A 136 -5.58 4.86 11.35
N ASN A 137 -4.87 5.14 12.45
CA ASN A 137 -5.35 6.00 13.54
C ASN A 137 -4.79 7.44 13.48
N ASP A 138 -3.97 7.76 12.48
CA ASP A 138 -3.39 9.09 12.29
C ASP A 138 -3.94 9.72 11.00
N PRO A 139 -4.91 10.66 11.10
CA PRO A 139 -5.50 11.32 9.94
C PRO A 139 -4.48 12.07 9.09
N ALA A 140 -3.44 12.65 9.69
CA ALA A 140 -2.42 13.39 8.96
C ALA A 140 -1.51 12.44 8.17
N ALA A 141 -1.14 11.31 8.76
CA ALA A 141 -0.42 10.25 8.06
C ALA A 141 -1.27 9.64 6.93
N LYS A 142 -2.56 9.40 7.17
CA LYS A 142 -3.47 8.89 6.13
C LYS A 142 -3.55 9.84 4.93
N ALA A 143 -3.76 11.13 5.16
CA ALA A 143 -3.79 12.14 4.09
C ALA A 143 -2.45 12.21 3.33
N LEU A 144 -1.32 12.09 4.03
CA LEU A 144 -0.01 12.04 3.40
C LEU A 144 0.18 10.78 2.54
N TRP A 145 -0.25 9.62 3.05
CA TRP A 145 -0.20 8.36 2.31
C TRP A 145 -1.07 8.38 1.05
N GLU A 146 -2.27 8.96 1.13
CA GLU A 146 -3.13 9.22 -0.03
C GLU A 146 -2.42 10.15 -1.04
N SER A 147 -1.70 11.16 -0.58
CA SER A 147 -0.90 12.02 -1.45
C SER A 147 0.23 11.26 -2.14
N PHE A 148 0.88 10.31 -1.46
CA PHE A 148 1.93 9.47 -2.05
C PHE A 148 1.43 8.55 -3.15
N MET A 149 0.17 8.10 -3.07
CA MET A 149 -0.47 7.26 -4.07
C MET A 149 -0.93 8.05 -5.31
N ASN A 150 -1.36 9.31 -5.12
CA ASN A 150 -2.05 10.07 -6.15
C ASN A 150 -1.18 11.16 -6.83
N LEU A 151 -0.14 11.65 -6.17
CA LEU A 151 0.73 12.70 -6.69
C LEU A 151 2.00 12.14 -7.33
N LYS A 152 2.58 12.90 -8.26
CA LYS A 152 3.91 12.60 -8.79
C LYS A 152 4.95 12.72 -7.69
N GLN A 153 6.07 11.99 -7.80
CA GLN A 153 7.12 11.99 -6.78
C GLN A 153 7.50 13.40 -6.28
N LYS A 154 7.74 14.36 -7.18
CA LYS A 154 8.15 15.72 -6.78
C LYS A 154 7.10 16.40 -5.89
N GLU A 155 5.82 16.26 -6.21
CA GLU A 155 4.70 16.85 -5.47
C GLU A 155 4.47 16.12 -4.15
N ALA A 156 4.51 14.79 -4.16
CA ALA A 156 4.43 13.97 -2.95
C ALA A 156 5.55 14.30 -1.94
N VAL A 157 6.78 14.53 -2.41
CA VAL A 157 7.90 14.94 -1.55
C VAL A 157 7.71 16.36 -0.99
N MET A 158 7.11 17.27 -1.75
CA MET A 158 6.73 18.60 -1.23
C MET A 158 5.66 18.47 -0.14
N GLU A 159 4.71 17.56 -0.31
CA GLU A 159 3.65 17.30 0.67
C GLU A 159 4.20 16.67 1.95
N ALA A 160 5.14 15.73 1.84
CA ALA A 160 5.88 15.19 2.98
C ALA A 160 6.55 16.29 3.79
N ARG A 161 7.22 17.24 3.10
CA ARG A 161 7.81 18.41 3.75
C ARG A 161 6.76 19.29 4.41
N ARG A 162 5.64 19.59 3.73
CA ARG A 162 4.57 20.44 4.26
C ARG A 162 4.03 19.89 5.58
N HIS A 163 3.63 18.61 5.60
CA HIS A 163 3.12 17.96 6.81
C HIS A 163 4.16 17.92 7.92
N LEU A 164 5.42 17.58 7.62
CA LEU A 164 6.49 17.54 8.61
C LEU A 164 6.75 18.90 9.25
N VAL A 165 6.71 19.95 8.43
CA VAL A 165 6.84 21.34 8.87
C VAL A 165 5.68 21.72 9.79
N GLU A 166 4.46 21.39 9.43
CA GLU A 166 3.27 21.67 10.25
C GLU A 166 3.32 20.94 11.60
N ALA A 167 3.75 19.68 11.62
CA ALA A 167 3.96 18.92 12.85
C ALA A 167 5.03 19.57 13.73
N ALA A 168 6.18 19.95 13.14
CA ALA A 168 7.26 20.59 13.88
C ALA A 168 6.82 21.95 14.47
N SER A 169 6.03 22.74 13.73
CA SER A 169 5.46 23.99 14.21
C SER A 169 4.46 23.78 15.36
N ARG A 170 3.60 22.76 15.31
CA ARG A 170 2.65 22.44 16.40
C ARG A 170 3.37 22.06 17.70
N GLU A 171 4.53 21.44 17.58
CA GLU A 171 5.37 21.02 18.71
C GLU A 171 6.38 22.10 19.14
N ASN A 172 6.32 23.30 18.55
CA ASN A 172 7.24 24.42 18.80
C ASN A 172 8.73 24.08 18.60
N LEU A 173 9.03 23.19 17.64
CA LEU A 173 10.40 22.80 17.31
C LEU A 173 11.09 23.89 16.46
N PRO A 174 12.42 24.07 16.58
CA PRO A 174 13.16 25.15 15.92
C PRO A 174 13.40 24.85 14.43
N ILE A 175 12.33 24.82 13.63
CA ILE A 175 12.40 24.54 12.20
C ILE A 175 12.81 25.79 11.41
N LYS A 176 13.87 25.66 10.59
CA LYS A 176 14.32 26.71 9.68
C LYS A 176 13.82 26.41 8.27
N MET A 177 12.87 27.20 7.80
CA MET A 177 12.35 27.08 6.44
C MET A 177 13.42 27.48 5.43
N SER A 178 13.71 26.61 4.45
CA SER A 178 14.49 27.00 3.27
C SER A 178 13.64 26.97 2.01
N MET A 179 13.75 28.01 1.18
CA MET A 179 13.06 28.04 -0.12
C MET A 179 13.84 27.19 -1.12
N GLY A 180 13.15 26.37 -1.92
CA GLY A 180 13.77 25.61 -3.02
C GLY A 180 13.38 24.13 -3.08
N ARG A 181 14.17 23.37 -3.84
CA ARG A 181 13.98 21.92 -4.04
C ARG A 181 14.08 21.18 -2.70
N VAL A 182 13.12 20.30 -2.44
CA VAL A 182 13.15 19.42 -1.27
C VAL A 182 14.11 18.26 -1.53
N THR A 183 15.06 18.07 -0.62
CA THR A 183 16.06 16.97 -0.67
C THR A 183 15.83 16.00 0.50
N PRO A 184 16.25 14.73 0.38
CA PRO A 184 16.13 13.79 1.49
C PRO A 184 16.96 14.22 2.71
N GLU A 185 18.09 14.92 2.53
CA GLU A 185 18.88 15.49 3.64
C GLU A 185 18.09 16.55 4.40
N GLN A 186 17.32 17.39 3.68
CA GLN A 186 16.46 18.38 4.31
C GLN A 186 15.38 17.71 5.17
N LEU A 187 14.68 16.70 4.63
CA LEU A 187 13.67 15.96 5.39
C LEU A 187 14.27 15.28 6.62
N SER A 188 15.43 14.62 6.50
CA SER A 188 16.17 14.06 7.64
C SER A 188 16.45 15.12 8.72
N SER A 189 16.93 16.30 8.33
CA SER A 189 17.24 17.37 9.31
C SER A 189 16.02 17.85 10.10
N TYR A 190 14.84 17.85 9.48
CA TYR A 190 13.58 18.21 10.15
C TYR A 190 13.08 17.07 11.05
N ILE A 191 13.19 15.83 10.60
CA ILE A 191 12.86 14.64 11.41
C ILE A 191 13.71 14.61 12.70
N GLN A 192 15.00 14.92 12.61
CA GLN A 192 15.91 14.91 13.75
C GLN A 192 15.52 15.88 14.88
N LEU A 193 14.71 16.91 14.59
CA LEU A 193 14.20 17.82 15.61
C LEU A 193 13.28 17.11 16.62
N PHE A 194 12.70 15.97 16.26
CA PHE A 194 11.78 15.20 17.10
C PHE A 194 12.50 14.20 18.04
N ARG A 195 13.76 13.84 17.76
CA ARG A 195 14.51 12.73 18.38
C ARG A 195 14.48 12.68 19.92
N ASN A 196 14.45 13.82 20.58
CA ASN A 196 14.49 13.91 22.05
C ASN A 196 13.16 14.38 22.67
N ASN A 197 12.11 14.56 21.85
CA ASN A 197 10.79 14.96 22.31
C ASN A 197 9.82 13.77 22.19
N LEU A 198 9.79 12.93 23.22
CA LEU A 198 8.96 11.71 23.25
C LEU A 198 7.48 12.00 22.99
N LYS A 199 6.97 13.13 23.48
CA LYS A 199 5.58 13.55 23.25
C LYS A 199 5.33 13.84 21.77
N ALA A 200 6.22 14.61 21.13
CA ALA A 200 6.11 14.92 19.71
C ALA A 200 6.28 13.66 18.84
N LEU A 201 7.16 12.74 19.24
CA LEU A 201 7.34 11.44 18.58
C LEU A 201 6.05 10.61 18.63
N ASP A 202 5.42 10.51 19.81
CA ASP A 202 4.17 9.76 19.97
C ASP A 202 3.03 10.40 19.15
N ASN A 203 2.88 11.72 19.24
CA ASN A 203 1.84 12.49 18.54
C ASN A 203 1.94 12.43 17.01
N HIS A 204 3.14 12.23 16.46
CA HIS A 204 3.41 12.31 15.02
C HIS A 204 4.11 11.07 14.47
N CYS A 205 4.05 9.94 15.18
CA CYS A 205 4.80 8.73 14.87
C CYS A 205 4.51 8.24 13.43
N GLY A 206 3.23 8.20 13.06
CA GLY A 206 2.82 7.72 11.74
C GLY A 206 3.30 8.63 10.61
N LEU A 207 3.16 9.94 10.78
CA LEU A 207 3.70 10.92 9.85
C LEU A 207 5.22 10.77 9.68
N LEU A 208 5.97 10.69 10.79
CA LEU A 208 7.42 10.58 10.77
C LEU A 208 7.89 9.31 10.05
N GLN A 209 7.19 8.18 10.23
CA GLN A 209 7.49 6.94 9.52
C GLN A 209 7.28 7.08 8.00
N LEU A 210 6.22 7.74 7.53
CA LEU A 210 6.02 7.99 6.10
C LEU A 210 7.11 8.89 5.49
N VAL A 211 7.52 9.93 6.22
CA VAL A 211 8.62 10.80 5.77
C VAL A 211 9.95 10.04 5.78
N LEU A 212 10.21 9.20 6.78
CA LEU A 212 11.41 8.35 6.82
C LEU A 212 11.43 7.36 5.66
N ALA A 213 10.30 6.75 5.31
CA ALA A 213 10.18 5.89 4.14
C ALA A 213 10.54 6.65 2.85
N THR A 214 10.08 7.90 2.74
CA THR A 214 10.44 8.80 1.63
C THR A 214 11.95 9.04 1.58
N VAL A 215 12.56 9.42 2.70
CA VAL A 215 14.00 9.68 2.79
C VAL A 215 14.81 8.44 2.39
N GLN A 216 14.47 7.28 2.96
CA GLN A 216 15.15 6.01 2.68
C GLN A 216 15.03 5.63 1.21
N THR A 217 13.84 5.74 0.64
CA THR A 217 13.60 5.46 -0.79
C THR A 217 14.42 6.40 -1.68
N LEU A 218 14.43 7.71 -1.41
CA LEU A 218 15.19 8.67 -2.23
C LEU A 218 16.71 8.48 -2.13
N LYS A 219 17.22 7.98 -1.01
CA LYS A 219 18.64 7.68 -0.79
C LYS A 219 19.05 6.29 -1.29
N HIS A 220 18.08 5.42 -1.58
CA HIS A 220 18.39 4.02 -1.87
C HIS A 220 19.10 3.85 -3.22
N PRO A 221 20.17 3.03 -3.31
CA PRO A 221 20.93 2.84 -4.55
C PRO A 221 20.10 2.29 -5.73
N GLN A 222 19.02 1.56 -5.44
CA GLN A 222 18.18 0.96 -6.47
C GLN A 222 17.16 1.91 -7.09
N THR A 223 16.98 3.12 -6.55
CA THR A 223 16.02 4.09 -7.08
C THR A 223 16.32 4.49 -8.52
N SER A 224 17.61 4.59 -8.88
CA SER A 224 18.02 4.83 -10.27
C SER A 224 17.71 3.65 -11.20
N LYS A 225 17.77 2.40 -10.69
CA LYS A 225 17.38 1.22 -11.46
C LYS A 225 15.88 1.22 -11.74
N TRP A 226 15.08 1.63 -10.75
CA TRP A 226 13.63 1.78 -10.91
C TRP A 226 13.30 2.79 -12.01
N ASP A 227 13.93 3.97 -11.99
CA ASP A 227 13.71 5.00 -13.02
C ASP A 227 14.07 4.49 -14.43
N ASN A 228 15.13 3.67 -14.55
CA ASN A 228 15.50 3.02 -15.81
C ASN A 228 14.43 2.01 -16.25
N PHE A 229 13.92 1.16 -15.35
CA PHE A 229 12.88 0.19 -15.70
C PHE A 229 11.60 0.86 -16.16
N LEU A 230 11.16 1.92 -15.48
CA LEU A 230 10.01 2.72 -15.91
C LEU A 230 10.24 3.34 -17.30
N ALA A 231 11.45 3.83 -17.58
CA ALA A 231 11.77 4.39 -18.90
C ALA A 231 11.74 3.32 -20.01
N PHE A 232 12.28 2.12 -19.75
CA PHE A 232 12.22 1.00 -20.70
C PHE A 232 10.80 0.51 -20.93
N GLU A 233 10.00 0.42 -19.88
CA GLU A 233 8.61 0.00 -20.00
C GLU A 233 7.78 0.98 -20.83
N ARG A 234 7.97 2.29 -20.62
CA ARG A 234 7.33 3.32 -21.45
C ARG A 234 7.71 3.21 -22.92
N LEU A 235 8.91 2.74 -23.24
CA LEU A 235 9.32 2.47 -24.62
C LEU A 235 8.60 1.24 -25.19
N LEU A 236 8.39 0.19 -24.39
CA LEU A 236 7.76 -1.06 -24.82
C LEU A 236 6.24 -0.96 -24.98
N LEU A 237 5.60 -0.05 -24.24
CA LEU A 237 4.15 0.14 -24.25
C LEU A 237 3.67 1.24 -25.23
N GLN A 238 4.60 1.87 -25.98
CA GLN A 238 4.29 2.76 -27.12
C GLN A 238 3.93 1.93 -28.37
#